data_AF-A0A661ZYH1-F1
#
_entry.id   AF-A0A661ZYH1-F1
#
_cell.length_a   1.000
_cell.length_b   1.000
_cell.length_c   1.000
_cell.angle_alpha   90.00
_cell.angle_beta   90.00
_cell.angle_gamma   90.00
#
_symmetry.space_group_name_H-M   'P 1'
#
loop_
_entity.id
_entity.type
_entity.pdbx_description
1 polymer ?
#
loop_
_entity_poly.entity_id
_entity_poly.type
_entity_poly.pdbx_seq_one_letter_code
_entity_poly.pdbx_strand_id
1 'polypeptide(L)'
;MAQKTFNLTKQDPWLEPNSQDIEDRYYRFEDKLKAIENDFTSLTEFSKGHNYFGINYDVKKKGWFYREWAPEANGLVLTGDFNNWDEHSHPLIKNDFGVWEIFLDKKTYKASFLHESKIKVIIESAKGKQHRIPAYIRRVVQDEDTKNYSGQLWFPNDFKWTDKQFRKKGKTNGLFIYETHIGMAQEKEGIGTYLEFAENILPRIQKAGYNAIQLMAIQEHPYYGSFGYHVSNFFAPSSRFGTPEELKYLINEAHKRDIVVILDIVHSHTVKNTIEGINEFDGSDHQYFHPGQRGDHPQWDSKLFDYGKTEVLRFLLSNLNYWLEEFHFDGFRFDGVGSMMYYHHGDEPISSRDMFFTQGVEYDAITYLQLANHLIHSIQQNTITIAEDVTGMPGLTSDIEDGGIGFDYRLGMGIPDFWIKYLKEYQDENWDIHEIWQVLNDRLPHVKTICYAESHDQALVGDKTIAFRLMDKEMYWHMQ
;
A
#
# COMPACT_ATOMS: atom_id res chain seq x y z
N MET A 1 -1.92 -37.72 6.98
CA MET A 1 -1.52 -37.40 5.59
C MET A 1 0.00 -37.45 5.53
N ALA A 2 0.60 -37.75 4.38
CA ALA A 2 2.07 -37.68 4.27
C ALA A 2 2.50 -36.21 4.37
N GLN A 3 3.51 -35.92 5.20
CA GLN A 3 4.02 -34.57 5.44
C GLN A 3 4.56 -33.97 4.12
N LYS A 4 4.06 -32.79 3.70
CA LYS A 4 4.57 -32.11 2.49
C LYS A 4 5.95 -31.54 2.82
N THR A 5 7.02 -32.04 2.17
CA THR A 5 8.37 -31.48 2.35
C THR A 5 8.57 -30.31 1.40
N PHE A 6 8.51 -29.09 1.94
CA PHE A 6 8.74 -27.84 1.23
C PHE A 6 10.21 -27.64 0.84
N ASN A 7 10.46 -26.86 -0.22
CA ASN A 7 11.82 -26.55 -0.65
C ASN A 7 12.54 -25.62 0.34
N LEU A 8 11.80 -24.75 1.03
CA LEU A 8 12.35 -23.85 2.05
C LEU A 8 13.15 -24.60 3.13
N THR A 9 12.63 -25.71 3.66
CA THR A 9 13.34 -26.52 4.67
C THR A 9 14.52 -27.30 4.10
N LYS A 10 14.52 -27.58 2.79
CA LYS A 10 15.68 -28.19 2.10
C LYS A 10 16.81 -27.19 1.87
N GLN A 11 16.45 -25.94 1.56
CA GLN A 11 17.40 -24.86 1.33
C GLN A 11 17.98 -24.30 2.63
N ASP A 12 17.20 -24.31 3.71
CA ASP A 12 17.66 -24.00 5.06
C ASP A 12 17.29 -25.14 6.05
N PRO A 13 18.19 -26.12 6.23
CA PRO A 13 17.98 -27.24 7.15
C PRO A 13 17.79 -26.83 8.62
N TRP A 14 18.15 -25.59 8.99
CA TRP A 14 17.91 -25.12 10.34
C TRP A 14 16.42 -24.87 10.62
N LEU A 15 15.58 -24.87 9.59
CA LEU A 15 14.11 -24.78 9.70
C LEU A 15 13.44 -26.16 9.85
N GLU A 16 14.18 -27.27 9.84
CA GLU A 16 13.61 -28.61 10.06
C GLU A 16 12.73 -28.71 11.32
N PRO A 17 13.12 -28.14 12.49
CA PRO A 17 12.26 -28.12 13.68
C PRO A 17 10.92 -27.41 13.48
N ASN A 18 10.85 -26.43 12.57
CA ASN A 18 9.65 -25.64 12.25
C ASN A 18 8.92 -26.14 10.98
N SER A 19 9.27 -27.33 10.48
CA SER A 19 8.69 -27.89 9.26
C SER A 19 7.16 -28.02 9.32
N GLN A 20 6.60 -28.38 10.48
CA GLN A 20 5.15 -28.42 10.68
C GLN A 20 4.54 -27.01 10.65
N ASP A 21 5.18 -26.01 11.24
CA ASP A 21 4.66 -24.64 11.26
C ASP A 21 4.63 -24.01 9.85
N ILE A 22 5.62 -24.35 9.02
CA ILE A 22 5.67 -23.97 7.60
C ILE A 22 4.53 -24.65 6.83
N GLU A 23 4.29 -25.93 7.08
CA GLU A 23 3.19 -26.66 6.48
C GLU A 23 1.82 -26.09 6.89
N ASP A 24 1.64 -25.79 8.17
CA ASP A 24 0.41 -25.19 8.70
C ASP A 24 0.18 -23.79 8.10
N ARG A 25 1.23 -23.00 7.89
CA ARG A 25 1.14 -21.71 7.16
C ARG A 25 0.64 -21.91 5.74
N TYR A 26 1.20 -22.85 5.00
CA TYR A 26 0.76 -23.14 3.64
C TYR A 26 -0.71 -23.57 3.61
N TYR A 27 -1.14 -24.45 4.52
CA TYR A 27 -2.53 -24.88 4.56
C TYR A 27 -3.50 -23.77 4.97
N ARG A 28 -3.12 -22.83 5.86
CA ARG A 28 -3.93 -21.63 6.16
C ARG A 28 -4.19 -20.81 4.89
N PHE A 29 -3.17 -20.60 4.06
CA PHE A 29 -3.30 -19.94 2.77
C PHE A 29 -4.22 -20.72 1.82
N GLU A 30 -3.96 -22.01 1.62
CA GLU A 30 -4.76 -22.87 0.74
C GLU A 30 -6.23 -22.91 1.12
N ASP A 31 -6.52 -23.06 2.43
CA ASP A 31 -7.89 -23.12 2.93
C ASP A 31 -8.60 -21.78 2.76
N LYS A 32 -7.92 -20.67 3.00
CA LYS A 32 -8.49 -19.33 2.79
C LYS A 32 -8.72 -19.05 1.30
N LEU A 33 -7.77 -19.42 0.44
CA LEU A 33 -7.91 -19.30 -1.02
C LEU A 33 -9.11 -20.10 -1.51
N LYS A 34 -9.21 -21.38 -1.14
CA LYS A 34 -10.35 -22.25 -1.51
C LYS A 34 -11.68 -21.69 -1.01
N ALA A 35 -11.73 -21.18 0.22
CA ALA A 35 -12.94 -20.55 0.75
C ALA A 35 -13.38 -19.35 -0.12
N ILE A 36 -12.45 -18.48 -0.51
CA ILE A 36 -12.73 -17.35 -1.40
C ILE A 36 -13.19 -17.83 -2.78
N GLU A 37 -12.54 -18.84 -3.37
CA GLU A 37 -12.89 -19.34 -4.70
C GLU A 37 -14.26 -20.03 -4.72
N ASN A 38 -14.64 -20.73 -3.65
CA ASN A 38 -15.95 -21.34 -3.52
C ASN A 38 -17.08 -20.28 -3.47
N ASP A 39 -16.87 -19.18 -2.75
CA ASP A 39 -17.88 -18.14 -2.56
C ASP A 39 -17.91 -17.10 -3.69
N PHE A 40 -16.76 -16.83 -4.32
CA PHE A 40 -16.57 -15.72 -5.28
C PHE A 40 -15.99 -16.14 -6.63
N THR A 41 -16.00 -17.44 -6.95
CA THR A 41 -15.46 -18.06 -8.19
C THR A 41 -13.95 -18.04 -8.32
N SER A 42 -13.27 -16.93 -8.02
CA SER A 42 -11.80 -16.83 -8.04
C SER A 42 -11.30 -15.69 -7.16
N LEU A 43 -10.02 -15.73 -6.77
CA LEU A 43 -9.38 -14.61 -6.07
C LEU A 43 -9.37 -13.32 -6.93
N THR A 44 -9.21 -13.45 -8.25
CA THR A 44 -9.24 -12.30 -9.16
C THR A 44 -10.62 -11.63 -9.18
N GLU A 45 -11.71 -12.40 -9.26
CA GLU A 45 -13.06 -11.82 -9.18
C GLU A 45 -13.34 -11.24 -7.79
N PHE A 46 -12.87 -11.89 -6.73
CA PHE A 46 -12.95 -11.35 -5.36
C PHE A 46 -12.27 -9.97 -5.23
N SER A 47 -11.12 -9.78 -5.89
CA SER A 47 -10.36 -8.53 -5.92
C SER A 47 -10.98 -7.42 -6.79
N LYS A 48 -12.14 -7.64 -7.42
CA LYS A 48 -12.84 -6.60 -8.19
C LYS A 48 -13.87 -5.85 -7.35
N GLY A 49 -13.71 -5.85 -6.02
CA GLY A 49 -14.61 -5.16 -5.08
C GLY A 49 -14.76 -3.67 -5.39
N HIS A 50 -13.72 -3.02 -5.92
CA HIS A 50 -13.75 -1.61 -6.33
C HIS A 50 -14.69 -1.30 -7.52
N ASN A 51 -15.16 -2.32 -8.23
CA ASN A 51 -16.20 -2.21 -9.26
C ASN A 51 -17.63 -2.42 -8.71
N TYR A 52 -17.75 -2.89 -7.46
CA TYR A 52 -19.02 -3.11 -6.77
C TYR A 52 -19.29 -2.06 -5.69
N PHE A 53 -18.30 -1.80 -4.84
CA PHE A 53 -18.27 -0.81 -3.76
C PHE A 53 -17.85 0.57 -4.26
N GLY A 54 -18.21 1.61 -3.50
CA GLY A 54 -18.05 2.99 -3.93
C GLY A 54 -19.07 3.35 -5.02
N ILE A 55 -18.71 4.27 -5.90
CA ILE A 55 -19.63 4.85 -6.89
C ILE A 55 -19.29 4.31 -8.27
N ASN A 56 -20.19 3.51 -8.83
CA ASN A 56 -19.98 2.81 -10.09
C ASN A 56 -21.15 3.02 -11.04
N TYR A 57 -20.86 3.31 -12.32
CA TYR A 57 -21.88 3.46 -13.35
C TYR A 57 -22.35 2.09 -13.87
N ASP A 58 -23.65 1.83 -13.79
CA ASP A 58 -24.28 0.65 -14.36
C ASP A 58 -24.84 0.98 -15.75
N VAL A 59 -24.25 0.36 -16.78
CA VAL A 59 -24.64 0.56 -18.19
C VAL A 59 -26.05 0.04 -18.48
N LYS A 60 -26.49 -1.04 -17.82
CA LYS A 60 -27.79 -1.68 -18.05
C LYS A 60 -28.92 -0.86 -17.44
N LYS A 61 -28.76 -0.45 -16.18
CA LYS A 61 -29.72 0.39 -15.45
C LYS A 61 -29.62 1.89 -15.80
N LYS A 62 -28.53 2.30 -16.47
CA LYS A 62 -28.26 3.68 -16.90
C LYS A 62 -28.27 4.65 -15.72
N GLY A 63 -27.42 4.39 -14.73
CA GLY A 63 -27.29 5.23 -13.54
C GLY A 63 -26.09 4.81 -12.71
N TRP A 64 -25.94 5.37 -11.53
CA TRP A 64 -24.85 5.05 -10.61
C TRP A 64 -25.39 4.26 -9.43
N PHE A 65 -24.67 3.21 -9.05
CA PHE A 65 -24.80 2.65 -7.72
C PHE A 65 -23.77 3.28 -6.80
N TYR A 66 -24.20 3.64 -5.61
CA TYR A 66 -23.30 3.81 -4.48
C TYR A 66 -23.51 2.65 -3.51
N ARG A 67 -22.42 1.96 -3.14
CA ARG A 67 -22.43 0.89 -2.14
C ARG A 67 -21.34 1.07 -1.10
N GLU A 68 -21.68 0.79 0.14
CA GLU A 68 -20.78 0.93 1.27
C GLU A 68 -20.98 -0.19 2.28
N TRP A 69 -19.89 -0.78 2.74
CA TRP A 69 -19.95 -1.75 3.83
C TRP A 69 -19.98 -0.97 5.16
N ALA A 70 -21.00 -1.19 5.98
CA ALA A 70 -21.15 -0.56 7.30
C ALA A 70 -22.11 -1.39 8.17
N PRO A 71 -21.67 -2.57 8.64
CA PRO A 71 -22.52 -3.54 9.30
C PRO A 71 -23.08 -3.08 10.65
N GLU A 72 -22.40 -2.22 11.40
CA GLU A 72 -22.90 -1.72 12.71
C GLU A 72 -23.66 -0.38 12.60
N ALA A 73 -23.74 0.20 11.39
CA ALA A 73 -24.54 1.40 11.19
C ALA A 73 -26.04 1.12 11.29
N ASN A 74 -26.77 2.12 11.81
CA ASN A 74 -28.23 2.16 11.91
C ASN A 74 -28.88 2.76 10.66
N GLY A 75 -28.17 3.64 9.95
CA GLY A 75 -28.66 4.33 8.77
C GLY A 75 -27.54 5.01 7.99
N LEU A 76 -27.60 4.98 6.66
CA LEU A 76 -26.69 5.70 5.78
C LEU A 76 -27.47 6.66 4.89
N VAL A 77 -26.96 7.87 4.69
CA VAL A 77 -27.51 8.86 3.74
C VAL A 77 -26.39 9.43 2.86
N LEU A 78 -26.55 9.35 1.54
CA LEU A 78 -25.61 9.99 0.61
C LEU A 78 -25.91 11.49 0.52
N THR A 79 -24.88 12.33 0.57
CA THR A 79 -25.04 13.79 0.51
C THR A 79 -23.90 14.45 -0.26
N GLY A 80 -24.14 15.62 -0.84
CA GLY A 80 -23.13 16.38 -1.57
C GLY A 80 -23.70 17.52 -2.38
N ASP A 81 -22.90 18.05 -3.31
CA ASP A 81 -23.32 19.18 -4.14
C ASP A 81 -24.59 18.84 -4.96
N PHE A 82 -24.73 17.57 -5.38
CA PHE A 82 -25.83 17.11 -6.22
C PHE A 82 -27.23 17.22 -5.59
N ASN A 83 -27.30 17.32 -4.25
CA ASN A 83 -28.54 17.45 -3.49
C ASN A 83 -28.49 18.61 -2.49
N ASN A 84 -27.62 19.61 -2.72
CA ASN A 84 -27.43 20.77 -1.83
C ASN A 84 -27.09 20.37 -0.39
N TRP A 85 -26.34 19.29 -0.21
CA TRP A 85 -25.93 18.76 1.10
C TRP A 85 -27.11 18.37 2.01
N ASP A 86 -28.28 18.07 1.45
CA ASP A 86 -29.44 17.60 2.20
C ASP A 86 -29.15 16.24 2.86
N GLU A 87 -29.33 16.17 4.18
CA GLU A 87 -28.98 15.03 5.03
C GLU A 87 -30.06 13.95 5.15
N HIS A 88 -31.15 14.05 4.39
CA HIS A 88 -32.33 13.18 4.51
C HIS A 88 -32.83 12.62 3.18
N SER A 89 -32.46 13.26 2.07
CA SER A 89 -33.03 12.99 0.75
C SER A 89 -32.61 11.67 0.09
N HIS A 90 -31.44 11.11 0.42
CA HIS A 90 -30.88 9.94 -0.26
C HIS A 90 -30.48 8.82 0.71
N PRO A 91 -31.43 8.24 1.46
CA PRO A 91 -31.14 7.13 2.36
C PRO A 91 -30.75 5.87 1.57
N LEU A 92 -29.79 5.12 2.09
CA LEU A 92 -29.38 3.82 1.55
C LEU A 92 -30.19 2.69 2.19
N ILE A 93 -30.23 1.54 1.51
CA ILE A 93 -30.88 0.31 1.98
C ILE A 93 -29.80 -0.72 2.31
N LYS A 94 -29.84 -1.27 3.53
CA LYS A 94 -28.92 -2.32 4.00
C LYS A 94 -29.37 -3.71 3.54
N ASN A 95 -28.43 -4.52 3.06
CA ASN A 95 -28.65 -5.94 2.79
C ASN A 95 -28.21 -6.83 3.98
N ASP A 96 -28.41 -8.14 3.85
CA ASP A 96 -28.11 -9.13 4.90
C ASP A 96 -26.62 -9.24 5.27
N PHE A 97 -25.72 -8.71 4.45
CA PHE A 97 -24.27 -8.71 4.67
C PHE A 97 -23.76 -7.37 5.24
N GLY A 98 -24.66 -6.45 5.61
CA GLY A 98 -24.29 -5.15 6.12
C GLY A 98 -23.75 -4.18 5.06
N VAL A 99 -24.01 -4.46 3.78
CA VAL A 99 -23.74 -3.55 2.67
C VAL A 99 -24.96 -2.68 2.42
N TRP A 100 -24.75 -1.38 2.42
CA TRP A 100 -25.75 -0.36 2.14
C TRP A 100 -25.68 0.05 0.68
N GLU A 101 -26.83 0.21 0.02
CA GLU A 101 -26.86 0.65 -1.38
C GLU A 101 -27.94 1.69 -1.69
N ILE A 102 -27.65 2.53 -2.68
CA ILE A 102 -28.60 3.42 -3.36
C ILE A 102 -28.31 3.45 -4.86
N PHE A 103 -29.36 3.57 -5.67
CA PHE A 103 -29.27 3.76 -7.10
C PHE A 103 -29.71 5.16 -7.50
N LEU A 104 -28.85 5.89 -8.22
CA LEU A 104 -29.09 7.21 -8.77
C LEU A 104 -29.23 7.11 -10.29
N ASP A 105 -30.46 7.21 -10.80
CA ASP A 105 -30.68 7.07 -12.24
C ASP A 105 -30.15 8.28 -13.03
N LYS A 106 -29.51 8.04 -14.17
CA LYS A 106 -28.90 9.12 -14.97
C LYS A 106 -29.93 10.12 -15.47
N LYS A 107 -31.18 9.71 -15.71
CA LYS A 107 -32.20 10.61 -16.27
C LYS A 107 -32.54 11.72 -15.27
N THR A 108 -32.68 11.38 -13.99
CA THR A 108 -32.95 12.31 -12.89
C THR A 108 -31.72 13.12 -12.52
N TYR A 109 -30.55 12.47 -12.38
CA TYR A 109 -29.36 13.08 -11.78
C TYR A 109 -28.34 13.65 -12.77
N LYS A 110 -28.54 13.53 -14.09
CA LYS A 110 -27.58 14.02 -15.12
C LYS A 110 -27.12 15.47 -14.97
N ALA A 111 -27.92 16.32 -14.33
CA ALA A 111 -27.67 17.75 -14.21
C ALA A 111 -27.08 18.16 -12.85
N SER A 112 -27.04 17.25 -11.87
CA SER A 112 -26.59 17.55 -10.51
C SER A 112 -25.51 16.59 -10.00
N PHE A 113 -25.55 15.31 -10.39
CA PHE A 113 -24.51 14.33 -10.06
C PHE A 113 -23.41 14.37 -11.12
N LEU A 114 -22.62 15.45 -11.07
CA LEU A 114 -21.64 15.80 -12.09
C LEU A 114 -20.23 15.36 -11.69
N HIS A 115 -19.36 15.24 -12.69
CA HIS A 115 -17.93 15.10 -12.44
C HIS A 115 -17.42 16.27 -11.59
N GLU A 116 -16.50 16.00 -10.69
CA GLU A 116 -15.87 16.94 -9.76
C GLU A 116 -16.77 17.48 -8.64
N SER A 117 -18.04 17.09 -8.58
CA SER A 117 -18.92 17.42 -7.44
C SER A 117 -18.42 16.76 -6.15
N LYS A 118 -18.47 17.50 -5.05
CA LYS A 118 -18.12 17.04 -3.71
C LYS A 118 -19.24 16.20 -3.11
N ILE A 119 -18.86 15.17 -2.37
CA ILE A 119 -19.79 14.24 -1.71
C ILE A 119 -19.24 13.75 -0.37
N LYS A 120 -20.17 13.32 0.50
CA LYS A 120 -19.94 12.53 1.71
C LYS A 120 -21.06 11.53 1.91
N VAL A 121 -20.85 10.57 2.80
CA VAL A 121 -21.91 9.73 3.35
C VAL A 121 -22.10 10.08 4.82
N ILE A 122 -23.34 10.24 5.25
CA ILE A 122 -23.70 10.40 6.65
C ILE A 122 -23.97 9.01 7.20
N ILE A 123 -23.25 8.67 8.26
CA ILE A 123 -23.41 7.43 9.00
C ILE A 123 -24.16 7.76 10.29
N GLU A 124 -25.30 7.12 10.52
CA GLU A 124 -26.01 7.12 11.79
C GLU A 124 -25.64 5.84 12.55
N SER A 125 -25.03 5.98 13.72
CA SER A 125 -24.58 4.85 14.55
C SER A 125 -24.83 5.12 16.03
N ALA A 126 -24.35 4.23 16.91
CA ALA A 126 -24.36 4.45 18.35
C ALA A 126 -23.58 5.71 18.79
N LYS A 127 -22.67 6.21 17.95
CA LYS A 127 -21.89 7.44 18.18
C LYS A 127 -22.57 8.71 17.65
N GLY A 128 -23.79 8.59 17.13
CA GLY A 128 -24.53 9.69 16.51
C GLY A 128 -24.31 9.77 15.00
N LYS A 129 -24.60 10.95 14.44
CA LYS A 129 -24.43 11.22 13.01
C LYS A 129 -23.02 11.70 12.71
N GLN A 130 -22.35 11.07 11.76
CA GLN A 130 -20.99 11.42 11.36
C GLN A 130 -20.90 11.52 9.83
N HIS A 131 -20.26 12.57 9.32
CA HIS A 131 -19.97 12.69 7.90
C HIS A 131 -18.65 11.99 7.60
N ARG A 132 -18.69 11.01 6.71
CA ARG A 132 -17.54 10.23 6.28
C ARG A 132 -17.31 10.38 4.78
N ILE A 133 -16.07 10.18 4.38
CA ILE A 133 -15.70 10.05 2.97
C ILE A 133 -15.90 8.57 2.60
N PRO A 134 -16.58 8.25 1.47
CA PRO A 134 -16.80 6.85 1.08
C PRO A 134 -15.49 6.06 1.00
N ALA A 135 -15.46 4.83 1.54
CA ALA A 135 -14.22 4.06 1.71
C ALA A 135 -13.52 3.72 0.37
N TYR A 136 -14.31 3.61 -0.70
CA TYR A 136 -13.86 3.32 -2.08
C TYR A 136 -13.84 4.57 -2.98
N ILE A 137 -13.77 5.78 -2.40
CA ILE A 137 -13.69 7.00 -3.18
C ILE A 137 -12.40 7.03 -4.03
N ARG A 138 -12.50 7.49 -5.28
CA ARG A 138 -11.37 7.53 -6.23
C ARG A 138 -10.66 8.88 -6.30
N ARG A 139 -11.20 9.89 -5.62
CA ARG A 139 -10.57 11.20 -5.47
C ARG A 139 -11.10 11.88 -4.23
N VAL A 140 -10.19 12.52 -3.50
CA VAL A 140 -10.51 13.39 -2.38
C VAL A 140 -9.93 14.76 -2.67
N VAL A 141 -10.55 15.81 -2.15
CA VAL A 141 -10.00 17.17 -2.22
C VAL A 141 -10.09 17.82 -0.85
N GLN A 142 -9.09 18.63 -0.51
CA GLN A 142 -9.09 19.47 0.67
C GLN A 142 -9.61 20.86 0.30
N ASP A 143 -10.56 21.36 1.09
CA ASP A 143 -11.05 22.73 0.96
C ASP A 143 -10.01 23.72 1.51
N GLU A 144 -9.68 24.76 0.75
CA GLU A 144 -8.60 25.67 1.13
C GLU A 144 -8.93 26.55 2.34
N ASP A 145 -10.20 26.89 2.54
CA ASP A 145 -10.62 27.78 3.63
C ASP A 145 -10.87 26.98 4.91
N THR A 146 -11.65 25.90 4.82
CA THR A 146 -12.05 25.10 5.99
C THR A 146 -11.05 24.01 6.35
N LYS A 147 -10.12 23.67 5.43
CA LYS A 147 -9.20 22.52 5.53
C LYS A 147 -9.88 21.16 5.66
N ASN A 148 -11.20 21.09 5.50
CA ASN A 148 -11.97 19.86 5.49
C ASN A 148 -11.73 19.09 4.19
N TYR A 149 -11.68 17.76 4.30
CA TYR A 149 -11.67 16.89 3.14
C TYR A 149 -13.08 16.47 2.75
N SER A 150 -13.28 16.30 1.46
CA SER A 150 -14.50 15.73 0.87
C SER A 150 -14.13 14.75 -0.25
N GLY A 151 -14.92 13.69 -0.38
CA GLY A 151 -14.85 12.87 -1.58
C GLY A 151 -15.27 13.69 -2.79
N GLN A 152 -14.67 13.42 -3.95
CA GLN A 152 -14.99 14.08 -5.20
C GLN A 152 -15.40 13.05 -6.23
N LEU A 153 -16.52 13.28 -6.91
CA LEU A 153 -17.00 12.41 -7.98
C LEU A 153 -16.00 12.43 -9.14
N TRP A 154 -15.33 11.30 -9.33
CA TRP A 154 -14.40 11.12 -10.44
C TRP A 154 -15.01 10.18 -11.47
N PHE A 155 -15.48 10.75 -12.59
CA PHE A 155 -15.97 9.99 -13.72
C PHE A 155 -14.82 9.94 -14.73
N PRO A 156 -14.13 8.79 -14.86
CA PRO A 156 -12.91 8.72 -15.66
C PRO A 156 -13.17 9.18 -17.08
N ASN A 157 -12.28 10.02 -17.60
CA ASN A 157 -12.22 10.31 -19.03
C ASN A 157 -11.49 9.17 -19.75
N ASP A 158 -11.67 9.03 -21.07
CA ASP A 158 -10.95 8.05 -21.91
C ASP A 158 -9.44 8.40 -21.98
N PHE A 159 -8.69 8.17 -20.89
CA PHE A 159 -7.23 8.25 -20.92
C PHE A 159 -6.68 7.18 -21.87
N LYS A 160 -5.91 7.61 -22.87
CA LYS A 160 -5.37 6.71 -23.90
C LYS A 160 -3.95 6.30 -23.56
N TRP A 161 -3.80 5.12 -22.98
CA TRP A 161 -2.50 4.49 -22.79
C TRP A 161 -1.76 4.27 -24.10
N THR A 162 -0.48 4.64 -24.12
CA THR A 162 0.44 4.51 -25.27
C THR A 162 1.62 3.59 -24.96
N ASP A 163 1.59 2.92 -23.82
CA ASP A 163 2.60 2.01 -23.29
C ASP A 163 2.53 0.59 -23.88
N LYS A 164 1.77 0.38 -24.97
CA LYS A 164 1.59 -0.95 -25.60
C LYS A 164 2.89 -1.66 -26.01
N GLN A 165 3.99 -0.93 -26.16
CA GLN A 165 5.31 -1.49 -26.46
C GLN A 165 6.13 -1.82 -25.21
N PHE A 166 5.74 -1.30 -24.04
CA PHE A 166 6.40 -1.59 -22.78
C PHE A 166 6.24 -3.08 -22.45
N ARG A 167 7.36 -3.72 -22.12
CA ARG A 167 7.41 -5.13 -21.72
C ARG A 167 8.16 -5.20 -20.40
N LYS A 168 7.50 -5.72 -19.37
CA LYS A 168 8.10 -5.93 -18.03
C LYS A 168 9.10 -7.09 -18.03
N LYS A 169 8.83 -8.11 -18.85
CA LYS A 169 9.65 -9.34 -18.94
C LYS A 169 11.11 -9.00 -19.23
N GLY A 170 12.01 -9.43 -18.35
CA GLY A 170 13.45 -9.21 -18.45
C GLY A 170 13.97 -7.93 -17.78
N LYS A 171 13.09 -6.98 -17.44
CA LYS A 171 13.45 -5.77 -16.67
C LYS A 171 13.44 -5.95 -15.17
N THR A 172 12.69 -6.94 -14.71
CA THR A 172 12.53 -7.26 -13.29
C THR A 172 13.72 -8.01 -12.70
N ASN A 173 14.70 -8.39 -13.54
CA ASN A 173 15.97 -9.00 -13.14
C ASN A 173 17.06 -7.92 -13.16
N GLY A 174 17.59 -7.55 -11.98
CA GLY A 174 18.60 -6.49 -11.85
C GLY A 174 17.97 -5.09 -11.79
N LEU A 175 17.16 -4.85 -10.76
CA LEU A 175 16.51 -3.58 -10.52
C LEU A 175 17.52 -2.53 -10.02
N PHE A 176 17.56 -1.39 -10.71
CA PHE A 176 18.15 -0.15 -10.23
C PHE A 176 16.99 0.82 -9.99
N ILE A 177 16.58 0.91 -8.73
CA ILE A 177 15.38 1.61 -8.30
C ILE A 177 15.76 3.02 -7.83
N TYR A 178 15.10 4.03 -8.40
CA TYR A 178 15.15 5.40 -7.90
C TYR A 178 13.92 5.62 -7.01
N GLU A 179 14.12 5.69 -5.69
CA GLU A 179 13.05 5.99 -4.75
C GLU A 179 12.69 7.49 -4.79
N THR A 180 11.39 7.79 -4.84
CA THR A 180 10.92 9.16 -5.09
C THR A 180 9.65 9.52 -4.33
N HIS A 181 9.54 10.81 -4.02
CA HIS A 181 8.33 11.43 -3.51
C HIS A 181 7.96 12.62 -4.41
N ILE A 182 6.79 12.58 -5.05
CA ILE A 182 6.37 13.55 -6.09
C ILE A 182 6.41 15.00 -5.58
N GLY A 183 5.85 15.23 -4.39
CA GLY A 183 5.67 16.57 -3.84
C GLY A 183 6.96 17.32 -3.50
N MET A 184 8.09 16.64 -3.35
CA MET A 184 9.37 17.26 -2.96
C MET A 184 10.46 17.11 -4.01
N ALA A 185 10.10 16.65 -5.21
CA ALA A 185 11.06 16.38 -6.28
C ALA A 185 11.47 17.64 -7.06
N GLN A 186 10.90 18.81 -6.75
CA GLN A 186 11.17 20.07 -7.45
C GLN A 186 12.10 20.97 -6.65
N GLU A 187 12.85 21.82 -7.34
CA GLU A 187 13.71 22.84 -6.71
C GLU A 187 12.91 24.01 -6.12
N LYS A 188 11.69 24.25 -6.64
CA LYS A 188 10.82 25.31 -6.15
C LYS A 188 10.38 25.03 -4.71
N GLU A 189 10.23 26.10 -3.92
CA GLU A 189 9.60 26.04 -2.61
C GLU A 189 8.08 25.80 -2.76
N GLY A 190 7.67 24.54 -2.76
CA GLY A 190 6.27 24.15 -2.87
C GLY A 190 6.09 22.69 -3.23
N ILE A 191 4.83 22.26 -3.31
CA ILE A 191 4.49 20.89 -3.67
C ILE A 191 4.61 20.70 -5.18
N GLY A 192 5.44 19.74 -5.59
CA GLY A 192 5.56 19.29 -6.98
C GLY A 192 4.34 18.50 -7.45
N THR A 193 4.08 18.55 -8.75
CA THR A 193 2.95 17.85 -9.39
C THR A 193 3.39 16.60 -10.16
N TYR A 194 2.44 15.70 -10.47
CA TYR A 194 2.68 14.53 -11.31
C TYR A 194 3.22 14.93 -12.70
N LEU A 195 2.68 15.99 -13.30
CA LEU A 195 3.13 16.49 -14.60
C LEU A 195 4.56 17.01 -14.55
N GLU A 196 4.89 17.84 -13.55
CA GLU A 196 6.25 18.36 -13.36
C GLU A 196 7.25 17.23 -13.10
N PHE A 197 6.85 16.18 -12.37
CA PHE A 197 7.70 15.02 -12.18
C PHE A 197 7.96 14.28 -13.49
N ALA A 198 6.91 14.05 -14.28
CA ALA A 198 7.02 13.39 -15.59
C ALA A 198 7.94 14.16 -16.55
N GLU A 199 7.84 15.49 -16.55
CA GLU A 199 8.60 16.36 -17.45
C GLU A 199 10.04 16.58 -16.97
N ASN A 200 10.26 16.84 -15.69
CA ASN A 200 11.55 17.32 -15.18
C ASN A 200 12.41 16.24 -14.53
N ILE A 201 11.78 15.18 -13.98
CA ILE A 201 12.46 14.21 -13.12
C ILE A 201 12.69 12.89 -13.85
N LEU A 202 11.70 12.35 -14.57
CA LEU A 202 11.88 11.13 -15.36
C LEU A 202 13.08 11.18 -16.33
N PRO A 203 13.36 12.29 -17.06
CA PRO A 203 14.55 12.37 -17.89
C PRO A 203 15.86 12.28 -17.10
N ARG A 204 15.89 12.77 -15.86
CA ARG A 204 17.07 12.70 -14.98
C ARG A 204 17.30 11.27 -14.52
N ILE A 205 16.24 10.59 -14.09
CA ILE A 205 16.26 9.19 -13.67
C ILE A 205 16.76 8.30 -14.81
N GLN A 206 16.20 8.47 -16.01
CA GLN A 206 16.63 7.74 -17.21
C GLN A 206 18.10 8.00 -17.54
N LYS A 207 18.54 9.26 -17.52
CA LYS A 207 19.93 9.64 -17.80
C LYS A 207 20.91 9.05 -16.77
N ALA A 208 20.49 8.93 -15.51
CA ALA A 208 21.28 8.33 -14.45
C ALA A 208 21.39 6.79 -14.57
N GLY A 209 20.60 6.15 -15.44
CA GLY A 209 20.68 4.73 -15.74
C GLY A 209 19.79 3.83 -14.87
N TYR A 210 18.88 4.42 -14.10
CA TYR A 210 17.87 3.67 -13.34
C TYR A 210 16.81 3.09 -14.29
N ASN A 211 16.37 1.87 -14.00
CA ASN A 211 15.37 1.15 -14.79
C ASN A 211 14.03 0.98 -14.06
N ALA A 212 13.95 1.46 -12.82
CA ALA A 212 12.74 1.45 -12.01
C ALA A 212 12.64 2.71 -11.14
N ILE A 213 11.41 3.09 -10.81
CA ILE A 213 11.10 4.10 -9.80
C ILE A 213 10.21 3.48 -8.72
N GLN A 214 10.48 3.82 -7.45
CA GLN A 214 9.58 3.56 -6.33
C GLN A 214 8.85 4.88 -6.04
N LEU A 215 7.53 4.89 -6.23
CA LEU A 215 6.67 6.04 -5.96
C LEU A 215 6.08 5.95 -4.56
N MET A 216 6.56 6.82 -3.67
CA MET A 216 6.05 6.95 -2.32
C MET A 216 4.87 7.94 -2.26
N ALA A 217 4.09 7.83 -1.19
CA ALA A 217 3.03 8.77 -0.83
C ALA A 217 1.91 8.97 -1.87
N ILE A 218 1.66 7.97 -2.72
CA ILE A 218 0.61 8.08 -3.75
C ILE A 218 -0.78 7.87 -3.15
N GLN A 219 -0.98 6.93 -2.23
CA GLN A 219 -2.27 6.76 -1.57
C GLN A 219 -2.59 8.02 -0.74
N GLU A 220 -3.83 8.50 -0.81
CA GLU A 220 -4.18 9.78 -0.19
C GLU A 220 -4.06 9.73 1.34
N HIS A 221 -3.30 10.69 1.86
CA HIS A 221 -2.92 10.80 3.25
C HIS A 221 -3.14 12.26 3.72
N PRO A 222 -3.84 12.51 4.84
CA PRO A 222 -4.27 13.85 5.20
C PRO A 222 -3.12 14.66 5.81
N TYR A 223 -2.14 13.99 6.42
CA TYR A 223 -0.97 14.61 7.03
C TYR A 223 0.24 14.47 6.11
N TYR A 224 0.60 15.56 5.41
CA TYR A 224 1.73 15.56 4.47
C TYR A 224 3.07 15.17 5.13
N GLY A 225 3.28 15.55 6.40
CA GLY A 225 4.47 15.18 7.17
C GLY A 225 4.57 13.70 7.54
N SER A 226 3.54 12.88 7.25
CA SER A 226 3.62 11.42 7.38
C SER A 226 4.41 10.76 6.25
N PHE A 227 4.80 11.51 5.22
CA PHE A 227 5.49 10.99 4.05
C PHE A 227 4.72 9.92 3.27
N GLY A 228 3.39 9.83 3.47
CA GLY A 228 2.54 8.84 2.83
C GLY A 228 2.14 7.65 3.70
N TYR A 229 2.80 7.46 4.85
CA TYR A 229 2.56 6.30 5.71
C TYR A 229 1.20 6.34 6.41
N HIS A 230 0.66 7.53 6.65
CA HIS A 230 -0.64 7.70 7.29
C HIS A 230 -1.74 7.79 6.21
N VAL A 231 -2.04 6.66 5.56
CA VAL A 231 -3.08 6.57 4.52
C VAL A 231 -4.47 6.72 5.12
N SER A 232 -5.34 7.43 4.41
CA SER A 232 -6.76 7.66 4.77
C SER A 232 -7.75 7.16 3.73
N ASN A 233 -7.43 7.32 2.43
CA ASN A 233 -8.32 6.98 1.33
C ASN A 233 -7.55 6.11 0.32
N PHE A 234 -7.69 4.80 0.47
CA PHE A 234 -6.84 3.79 -0.16
C PHE A 234 -6.94 3.77 -1.69
N PHE A 235 -8.10 4.15 -2.25
CA PHE A 235 -8.39 4.14 -3.68
C PHE A 235 -8.21 5.51 -4.36
N ALA A 236 -7.77 6.53 -3.60
CA ALA A 236 -7.55 7.87 -4.12
C ALA A 236 -6.04 8.14 -4.25
N PRO A 237 -5.54 8.48 -5.45
CA PRO A 237 -4.21 9.06 -5.56
C PRO A 237 -4.21 10.44 -4.90
N SER A 238 -3.11 10.81 -4.24
CA SER A 238 -3.05 12.06 -3.47
C SER A 238 -3.31 13.26 -4.36
N SER A 239 -4.31 14.04 -3.96
CA SER A 239 -4.82 15.20 -4.70
C SER A 239 -3.85 16.38 -4.71
N ARG A 240 -2.89 16.40 -3.78
CA ARG A 240 -1.84 17.42 -3.68
C ARG A 240 -0.95 17.49 -4.92
N PHE A 241 -0.76 16.35 -5.58
CA PHE A 241 0.14 16.25 -6.73
C PHE A 241 -0.58 16.40 -8.06
N GLY A 242 -1.92 16.35 -8.07
CA GLY A 242 -2.74 16.48 -9.27
C GLY A 242 -3.96 15.56 -9.28
N THR A 243 -4.39 15.22 -10.48
CA THR A 243 -5.55 14.37 -10.79
C THR A 243 -5.13 12.90 -11.02
N PRO A 244 -6.06 11.94 -10.90
CA PRO A 244 -5.82 10.56 -11.30
C PRO A 244 -5.26 10.43 -12.74
N GLU A 245 -5.76 11.21 -13.69
CA GLU A 245 -5.29 11.20 -15.08
C GLU A 245 -3.87 11.72 -15.23
N GLU A 246 -3.44 12.67 -14.40
CA GLU A 246 -2.05 13.15 -14.39
C GLU A 246 -1.09 12.10 -13.80
N LEU A 247 -1.54 11.30 -12.83
CA LEU A 247 -0.77 10.11 -12.39
C LEU A 247 -0.68 9.07 -13.51
N LYS A 248 -1.77 8.78 -14.22
CA LYS A 248 -1.74 7.90 -15.41
C LYS A 248 -0.78 8.42 -16.47
N TYR A 249 -0.75 9.74 -16.68
CA TYR A 249 0.21 10.38 -17.58
C TYR A 249 1.65 10.13 -17.15
N LEU A 250 1.98 10.34 -15.87
CA LEU A 250 3.31 10.07 -15.33
C LEU A 250 3.74 8.63 -15.57
N ILE A 251 2.88 7.65 -15.27
CA ILE A 251 3.19 6.23 -15.42
C ILE A 251 3.38 5.88 -16.90
N ASN A 252 2.50 6.37 -17.77
CA ASN A 252 2.62 6.19 -19.21
C ASN A 252 3.93 6.80 -19.77
N GLU A 253 4.37 7.95 -19.25
CA GLU A 253 5.64 8.57 -19.61
C GLU A 253 6.87 7.81 -19.08
N ALA A 254 6.78 7.20 -17.90
CA ALA A 254 7.80 6.30 -17.38
C ALA A 254 7.93 5.05 -18.27
N HIS A 255 6.81 4.43 -18.64
CA HIS A 255 6.78 3.26 -19.53
C HIS A 255 7.38 3.56 -20.92
N LYS A 256 7.15 4.75 -21.48
CA LYS A 256 7.80 5.20 -22.74
C LYS A 256 9.31 5.31 -22.63
N ARG A 257 9.83 5.54 -21.43
CA ARG A 257 11.26 5.61 -21.10
C ARG A 257 11.85 4.28 -20.68
N ASP A 258 11.06 3.21 -20.78
CA ASP A 258 11.43 1.85 -20.41
C ASP A 258 11.65 1.66 -18.90
N ILE A 259 11.06 2.54 -18.08
CA ILE A 259 11.17 2.57 -16.62
C ILE A 259 9.97 1.84 -16.00
N VAL A 260 10.26 0.92 -15.09
CA VAL A 260 9.29 0.20 -14.24
C VAL A 260 8.79 1.15 -13.14
N VAL A 261 7.48 1.16 -12.85
CA VAL A 261 6.89 1.97 -11.78
C VAL A 261 6.35 1.10 -10.66
N ILE A 262 6.95 1.18 -9.47
CA ILE A 262 6.57 0.42 -8.28
C ILE A 262 5.87 1.37 -7.30
N LEU A 263 4.73 0.98 -6.76
CA LEU A 263 3.95 1.77 -5.81
C LEU A 263 4.30 1.39 -4.35
N ASP A 264 4.43 2.36 -3.45
CA ASP A 264 4.28 2.10 -2.02
C ASP A 264 2.84 1.75 -1.68
N ILE A 265 2.65 0.54 -1.16
CA ILE A 265 1.36 0.10 -0.65
C ILE A 265 1.43 -0.02 0.87
N VAL A 266 0.69 0.85 1.55
CA VAL A 266 0.62 0.89 3.01
C VAL A 266 -0.61 0.14 3.46
N HIS A 267 -0.47 -1.17 3.61
CA HIS A 267 -1.52 -2.05 4.13
C HIS A 267 -1.25 -2.53 5.56
N SER A 268 -0.15 -2.09 6.17
CA SER A 268 0.21 -2.44 7.54
C SER A 268 -0.65 -1.73 8.59
N HIS A 269 -1.09 -0.50 8.30
CA HIS A 269 -1.87 0.34 9.19
C HIS A 269 -2.61 1.45 8.42
N THR A 270 -3.37 2.28 9.14
CA THR A 270 -4.03 3.49 8.60
C THR A 270 -4.16 4.57 9.67
N VAL A 271 -4.40 5.80 9.26
CA VAL A 271 -4.67 6.93 10.16
C VAL A 271 -5.77 6.65 11.18
N LYS A 272 -5.65 7.24 12.37
CA LYS A 272 -6.75 7.29 13.36
C LYS A 272 -7.85 8.30 13.02
N ASN A 273 -7.66 9.14 12.01
CA ASN A 273 -8.66 10.12 11.59
C ASN A 273 -9.99 9.44 11.27
N THR A 274 -11.05 9.90 11.92
CA THR A 274 -12.40 9.37 11.68
C THR A 274 -13.13 10.15 10.58
N ILE A 275 -12.78 11.42 10.34
CA ILE A 275 -13.45 12.25 9.33
C ILE A 275 -12.87 11.99 7.95
N GLU A 276 -11.54 12.06 7.83
CA GLU A 276 -10.82 11.86 6.56
C GLU A 276 -10.53 10.39 6.25
N GLY A 277 -10.43 9.55 7.28
CA GLY A 277 -10.08 8.13 7.17
C GLY A 277 -11.26 7.21 7.46
N ILE A 278 -10.96 5.91 7.52
CA ILE A 278 -11.95 4.84 7.72
C ILE A 278 -12.02 4.37 9.18
N ASN A 279 -11.36 5.07 10.11
CA ASN A 279 -11.47 4.77 11.54
C ASN A 279 -12.88 5.04 12.06
N GLU A 280 -13.43 4.06 12.78
CA GLU A 280 -14.80 4.12 13.32
C GLU A 280 -15.85 4.50 12.27
N PHE A 281 -15.67 3.98 11.05
CA PHE A 281 -16.47 4.38 9.89
C PHE A 281 -17.97 4.11 10.11
N ASP A 282 -18.34 2.89 10.50
CA ASP A 282 -19.73 2.53 10.86
C ASP A 282 -20.13 2.84 12.31
N GLY A 283 -19.26 3.52 13.07
CA GLY A 283 -19.41 3.82 14.48
C GLY A 283 -18.84 2.77 15.44
N SER A 284 -18.46 1.58 14.95
CA SER A 284 -17.74 0.57 15.71
C SER A 284 -16.23 0.73 15.60
N ASP A 285 -15.46 0.28 16.58
CA ASP A 285 -13.99 0.30 16.55
C ASP A 285 -13.38 -0.85 15.74
N HIS A 286 -14.21 -1.80 15.31
CA HIS A 286 -13.75 -3.09 14.79
C HIS A 286 -14.24 -3.38 13.38
N GLN A 287 -14.84 -2.44 12.65
CA GLN A 287 -15.29 -2.70 11.29
C GLN A 287 -14.15 -3.23 10.40
N TYR A 288 -13.18 -2.37 10.09
CA TYR A 288 -11.98 -2.73 9.31
C TYR A 288 -10.82 -3.22 10.18
N PHE A 289 -10.92 -3.04 11.49
CA PHE A 289 -9.81 -3.17 12.44
C PHE A 289 -10.08 -4.19 13.52
N HIS A 290 -9.04 -4.58 14.25
CA HIS A 290 -9.25 -5.33 15.48
C HIS A 290 -9.88 -4.44 16.57
N PRO A 291 -10.73 -5.00 17.45
CA PRO A 291 -11.31 -4.25 18.57
C PRO A 291 -10.27 -3.90 19.64
N GLY A 292 -10.50 -2.78 20.33
CA GLY A 292 -9.68 -2.35 21.46
C GLY A 292 -8.20 -2.18 21.13
N GLN A 293 -7.34 -2.50 22.10
CA GLN A 293 -5.90 -2.24 22.02
C GLN A 293 -5.19 -3.01 20.90
N ARG A 294 -5.72 -4.18 20.49
CA ARG A 294 -5.17 -4.95 19.36
C ARG A 294 -5.32 -4.19 18.03
N GLY A 295 -6.31 -3.30 17.92
CA GLY A 295 -6.52 -2.47 16.74
C GLY A 295 -5.67 -1.22 16.70
N ASP A 296 -4.80 -0.96 17.68
CA ASP A 296 -4.00 0.26 17.76
C ASP A 296 -2.51 -0.07 17.66
N HIS A 297 -1.79 0.61 16.76
CA HIS A 297 -0.33 0.57 16.71
C HIS A 297 0.23 1.62 17.68
N PRO A 298 0.95 1.24 18.75
CA PRO A 298 1.35 2.17 19.80
C PRO A 298 2.41 3.19 19.33
N GLN A 299 3.46 2.78 18.60
CA GLN A 299 4.47 3.74 18.13
C GLN A 299 3.96 4.69 17.05
N TRP A 300 3.18 4.19 16.09
CA TRP A 300 2.75 4.96 14.92
C TRP A 300 1.45 5.73 15.12
N ASP A 301 0.85 5.65 16.31
CA ASP A 301 -0.45 6.26 16.64
C ASP A 301 -1.53 6.00 15.56
N SER A 302 -1.63 4.74 15.14
CA SER A 302 -2.39 4.32 13.96
C SER A 302 -3.33 3.15 14.24
N LYS A 303 -4.21 2.80 13.29
CA LYS A 303 -5.12 1.64 13.37
C LYS A 303 -4.60 0.43 12.60
N LEU A 304 -4.83 -0.76 13.14
CA LEU A 304 -4.39 -2.06 12.60
C LEU A 304 -5.57 -2.86 12.05
N PHE A 305 -5.45 -3.30 10.79
CA PHE A 305 -6.48 -4.07 10.09
C PHE A 305 -6.75 -5.42 10.75
N ASP A 306 -8.00 -5.86 10.68
CA ASP A 306 -8.38 -7.24 10.98
C ASP A 306 -8.34 -8.07 9.69
N TYR A 307 -7.15 -8.58 9.37
CA TYR A 307 -6.89 -9.36 8.14
C TYR A 307 -7.70 -10.67 8.08
N GLY A 308 -8.30 -11.12 9.20
CA GLY A 308 -9.12 -12.31 9.26
C GLY A 308 -10.50 -12.15 8.60
N LYS A 309 -10.98 -10.90 8.47
CA LYS A 309 -12.32 -10.58 7.95
C LYS A 309 -12.38 -10.58 6.42
N THR A 310 -13.41 -11.23 5.88
CA THR A 310 -13.63 -11.31 4.43
C THR A 310 -13.72 -9.95 3.76
N GLU A 311 -14.46 -8.98 4.31
CA GLU A 311 -14.57 -7.66 3.67
C GLU A 311 -13.31 -6.81 3.81
N VAL A 312 -12.46 -7.05 4.84
CA VAL A 312 -11.13 -6.42 4.94
C VAL A 312 -10.18 -7.01 3.89
N LEU A 313 -10.17 -8.34 3.74
CA LEU A 313 -9.44 -9.00 2.66
C LEU A 313 -9.91 -8.46 1.30
N ARG A 314 -11.23 -8.35 1.09
CA ARG A 314 -11.78 -7.81 -0.15
C ARG A 314 -11.31 -6.38 -0.39
N PHE A 315 -11.36 -5.52 0.62
CA PHE A 315 -10.93 -4.13 0.53
C PHE A 315 -9.46 -4.01 0.11
N LEU A 316 -8.55 -4.68 0.84
CA LEU A 316 -7.11 -4.59 0.60
C LEU A 316 -6.68 -5.27 -0.72
N LEU A 317 -7.23 -6.46 -1.02
CA LEU A 317 -6.94 -7.14 -2.29
C LEU A 317 -7.53 -6.38 -3.49
N SER A 318 -8.71 -5.75 -3.31
CA SER A 318 -9.28 -4.89 -4.35
C SER A 318 -8.47 -3.62 -4.56
N ASN A 319 -7.78 -3.15 -3.53
CA ASN A 319 -6.89 -2.00 -3.64
C ASN A 319 -5.68 -2.32 -4.51
N LEU A 320 -5.05 -3.48 -4.29
CA LEU A 320 -3.96 -3.97 -5.15
C LEU A 320 -4.41 -4.08 -6.60
N ASN A 321 -5.55 -4.73 -6.85
CA ASN A 321 -6.07 -4.86 -8.20
C ASN A 321 -6.38 -3.50 -8.84
N TYR A 322 -7.01 -2.58 -8.09
CA TYR A 322 -7.29 -1.23 -8.57
C TYR A 322 -6.04 -0.50 -9.06
N TRP A 323 -4.94 -0.54 -8.31
CA TRP A 323 -3.69 0.11 -8.73
C TRP A 323 -3.06 -0.54 -9.96
N LEU A 324 -3.16 -1.88 -10.10
CA LEU A 324 -2.69 -2.58 -11.30
C LEU A 324 -3.55 -2.28 -12.53
N GLU A 325 -4.88 -2.38 -12.41
CA GLU A 325 -5.81 -2.24 -13.54
C GLU A 325 -6.00 -0.77 -13.96
N GLU A 326 -6.20 0.16 -13.02
CA GLU A 326 -6.54 1.56 -13.34
C GLU A 326 -5.32 2.40 -13.71
N PHE A 327 -4.17 2.13 -13.08
CA PHE A 327 -2.97 2.96 -13.20
C PHE A 327 -1.78 2.25 -13.84
N HIS A 328 -1.88 0.95 -14.15
CA HIS A 328 -0.81 0.17 -14.78
C HIS A 328 0.50 0.12 -13.98
N PHE A 329 0.45 0.18 -12.64
CA PHE A 329 1.66 -0.04 -11.84
C PHE A 329 2.32 -1.40 -12.15
N ASP A 330 3.64 -1.45 -12.00
CA ASP A 330 4.46 -2.61 -12.32
C ASP A 330 4.85 -3.45 -11.11
N GLY A 331 4.46 -3.00 -9.93
CA GLY A 331 4.78 -3.67 -8.70
C GLY A 331 4.37 -2.86 -7.48
N PHE A 332 4.62 -3.47 -6.34
CA PHE A 332 4.41 -2.85 -5.04
C PHE A 332 5.62 -3.05 -4.14
N ARG A 333 5.93 -2.04 -3.33
CA ARG A 333 6.61 -2.24 -2.05
C ARG A 333 5.55 -2.24 -0.97
N PHE A 334 5.48 -3.32 -0.21
CA PHE A 334 4.64 -3.39 0.98
C PHE A 334 5.42 -2.82 2.15
N ASP A 335 4.91 -1.74 2.74
CA ASP A 335 5.55 -1.05 3.86
C ASP A 335 5.12 -1.61 5.20
N GLY A 336 6.07 -1.70 6.14
CA GLY A 336 5.83 -2.21 7.48
C GLY A 336 5.44 -3.69 7.54
N VAL A 337 6.01 -4.55 6.68
CA VAL A 337 5.69 -6.00 6.65
C VAL A 337 6.03 -6.66 7.98
N GLY A 338 7.15 -6.28 8.62
CA GLY A 338 7.48 -6.74 9.97
C GLY A 338 6.40 -6.38 11.01
N SER A 339 5.79 -5.20 10.88
CA SER A 339 4.70 -4.76 11.75
C SER A 339 3.43 -5.60 11.56
N MET A 340 3.18 -6.04 10.32
CA MET A 340 2.04 -6.90 9.97
C MET A 340 2.20 -8.31 10.54
N MET A 341 3.40 -8.90 10.45
CA MET A 341 3.59 -10.32 10.74
C MET A 341 3.61 -10.64 12.24
N TYR A 342 3.85 -9.65 13.10
CA TYR A 342 4.06 -9.87 14.53
C TYR A 342 3.28 -8.90 15.41
N TYR A 343 2.76 -9.39 16.54
CA TYR A 343 2.09 -8.59 17.56
C TYR A 343 3.01 -7.58 18.24
N HIS A 344 4.32 -7.83 18.25
CA HIS A 344 5.34 -6.91 18.74
C HIS A 344 5.84 -5.96 17.64
N HIS A 345 5.21 -5.97 16.47
CA HIS A 345 5.43 -5.06 15.35
C HIS A 345 6.87 -4.96 14.80
N GLY A 346 7.69 -5.99 15.01
CA GLY A 346 9.12 -5.97 14.65
C GLY A 346 10.03 -5.23 15.64
N ASP A 347 9.52 -4.77 16.79
CA ASP A 347 10.30 -4.07 17.81
C ASP A 347 11.09 -4.99 18.74
N GLU A 348 10.71 -6.26 18.83
CA GLU A 348 11.41 -7.24 19.64
C GLU A 348 12.47 -7.97 18.80
N PRO A 349 13.71 -8.12 19.32
CA PRO A 349 14.73 -8.92 18.66
C PRO A 349 14.30 -10.37 18.51
N ILE A 350 14.46 -10.92 17.31
CA ILE A 350 14.19 -12.34 17.07
C ILE A 350 15.38 -13.17 17.55
N SER A 351 15.17 -13.85 18.67
CA SER A 351 16.21 -14.63 19.37
C SER A 351 16.14 -16.14 19.08
N SER A 352 15.06 -16.62 18.47
CA SER A 352 14.88 -18.02 18.10
C SER A 352 14.05 -18.16 16.82
N ARG A 353 14.17 -19.31 16.15
CA ARG A 353 13.42 -19.57 14.91
C ARG A 353 11.92 -19.69 15.16
N ASP A 354 11.53 -20.21 16.30
CA ASP A 354 10.12 -20.37 16.69
C ASP A 354 9.37 -19.04 16.73
N MET A 355 10.05 -17.92 16.99
CA MET A 355 9.44 -16.59 16.96
C MET A 355 8.96 -16.19 15.56
N PHE A 356 9.59 -16.70 14.48
CA PHE A 356 9.10 -16.45 13.12
C PHE A 356 7.80 -17.19 12.80
N PHE A 357 7.45 -18.23 13.59
CA PHE A 357 6.43 -19.20 13.20
C PHE A 357 5.30 -19.37 14.23
N THR A 358 5.57 -19.23 15.52
CA THR A 358 4.61 -19.59 16.58
C THR A 358 4.46 -18.55 17.69
N GLN A 359 5.50 -17.79 18.01
CA GLN A 359 5.49 -16.87 19.15
C GLN A 359 5.24 -15.44 18.68
N GLY A 360 4.11 -14.85 19.08
CA GLY A 360 3.82 -13.46 18.75
C GLY A 360 3.45 -13.21 17.29
N VAL A 361 3.05 -14.25 16.55
CA VAL A 361 2.75 -14.19 15.10
C VAL A 361 1.28 -13.82 14.84
N GLU A 362 1.06 -12.91 13.91
CA GLU A 362 -0.26 -12.58 13.35
C GLU A 362 -0.49 -13.40 12.07
N TYR A 363 -1.10 -14.58 12.22
CA TYR A 363 -1.28 -15.52 11.10
C TYR A 363 -2.20 -15.01 10.02
N ASP A 364 -3.20 -14.20 10.36
CA ASP A 364 -4.13 -13.66 9.38
C ASP A 364 -3.43 -12.65 8.47
N ALA A 365 -2.48 -11.86 9.00
CA ALA A 365 -1.66 -10.96 8.20
C ALA A 365 -0.73 -11.71 7.23
N ILE A 366 -0.06 -12.77 7.69
CA ILE A 366 0.77 -13.62 6.81
C ILE A 366 -0.09 -14.24 5.70
N THR A 367 -1.28 -14.73 6.05
CA THR A 367 -2.22 -15.29 5.09
C THR A 367 -2.66 -14.25 4.06
N TYR A 368 -2.93 -13.01 4.50
CA TYR A 368 -3.20 -11.88 3.62
C TYR A 368 -2.04 -11.60 2.66
N LEU A 369 -0.79 -11.58 3.15
CA LEU A 369 0.40 -11.34 2.33
C LEU A 369 0.60 -12.45 1.28
N GLN A 370 0.33 -13.71 1.63
CA GLN A 370 0.35 -14.83 0.67
C GLN A 370 -0.75 -14.68 -0.39
N LEU A 371 -1.98 -14.33 0.00
CA LEU A 371 -3.07 -14.04 -0.94
C LEU A 371 -2.75 -12.85 -1.85
N ALA A 372 -2.15 -11.79 -1.30
CA ALA A 372 -1.75 -10.60 -2.04
C ALA A 372 -0.72 -10.93 -3.12
N ASN A 373 0.37 -11.61 -2.77
CA ASN A 373 1.39 -12.04 -3.74
C ASN A 373 0.78 -12.99 -4.79
N HIS A 374 0.00 -13.99 -4.37
CA HIS A 374 -0.67 -14.90 -5.29
C HIS A 374 -1.58 -14.14 -6.28
N LEU A 375 -2.38 -13.20 -5.80
CA LEU A 375 -3.24 -12.35 -6.62
C LEU A 375 -2.44 -11.52 -7.62
N ILE A 376 -1.42 -10.80 -7.14
CA ILE A 376 -0.62 -9.89 -7.95
C ILE A 376 0.01 -10.63 -9.14
N HIS A 377 0.62 -11.79 -8.89
CA HIS A 377 1.24 -12.59 -9.94
C HIS A 377 0.21 -13.31 -10.84
N SER A 378 -1.00 -13.56 -10.35
CA SER A 378 -2.11 -14.13 -11.14
C SER A 378 -2.73 -13.11 -12.09
N ILE A 379 -2.85 -11.84 -11.69
CA ILE A 379 -3.28 -10.74 -12.56
C ILE A 379 -2.21 -10.47 -13.62
N GLN A 380 -0.95 -10.40 -13.20
CA GLN A 380 0.16 -10.09 -14.09
C GLN A 380 1.47 -10.77 -13.67
N GLN A 381 1.85 -11.81 -14.41
CA GLN A 381 2.97 -12.72 -14.11
C GLN A 381 4.37 -12.07 -14.02
N ASN A 382 4.55 -10.81 -14.42
CA ASN A 382 5.84 -10.10 -14.35
C ASN A 382 5.76 -8.82 -13.50
N THR A 383 4.81 -8.77 -12.57
CA THR A 383 4.71 -7.71 -11.55
C THR A 383 5.69 -8.01 -10.43
N ILE A 384 6.30 -6.96 -9.85
CA ILE A 384 7.29 -7.07 -8.78
C ILE A 384 6.64 -6.86 -7.43
N THR A 385 6.98 -7.66 -6.42
CA THR A 385 6.63 -7.38 -5.02
C THR A 385 7.88 -7.27 -4.14
N ILE A 386 7.98 -6.19 -3.39
CA ILE A 386 9.09 -5.90 -2.47
C ILE A 386 8.54 -5.83 -1.05
N ALA A 387 9.15 -6.56 -0.12
CA ALA A 387 8.82 -6.47 1.30
C ALA A 387 9.80 -5.53 2.03
N GLU A 388 9.26 -4.53 2.71
CA GLU A 388 9.96 -3.81 3.77
C GLU A 388 9.84 -4.60 5.08
N ASP A 389 10.86 -5.43 5.35
CA ASP A 389 10.94 -6.26 6.55
C ASP A 389 12.34 -6.19 7.16
N VAL A 390 12.40 -5.68 8.40
CA VAL A 390 13.62 -5.62 9.22
C VAL A 390 13.89 -6.95 9.93
N THR A 391 12.87 -7.79 10.14
CA THR A 391 12.96 -8.96 11.03
C THR A 391 13.79 -10.10 10.46
N GLY A 392 13.85 -10.21 9.13
CA GLY A 392 14.62 -11.25 8.45
C GLY A 392 13.88 -12.57 8.31
N MET A 393 12.55 -12.51 8.14
CA MET A 393 11.69 -13.68 8.09
C MET A 393 12.13 -14.72 7.04
N PRO A 394 12.47 -15.96 7.45
CA PRO A 394 12.79 -17.03 6.52
C PRO A 394 11.61 -17.36 5.59
N GLY A 395 11.90 -17.51 4.30
CA GLY A 395 10.89 -17.77 3.27
C GLY A 395 10.10 -16.55 2.79
N LEU A 396 10.42 -15.34 3.27
CA LEU A 396 9.73 -14.11 2.84
C LEU A 396 9.73 -13.96 1.31
N THR A 397 10.89 -14.20 0.68
CA THR A 397 11.05 -14.11 -0.78
C THR A 397 11.03 -15.47 -1.51
N SER A 398 10.50 -16.50 -0.86
CA SER A 398 10.34 -17.84 -1.45
C SER A 398 8.92 -18.02 -1.98
N ASP A 399 8.76 -18.85 -3.00
CA ASP A 399 7.45 -19.18 -3.56
C ASP A 399 6.53 -19.78 -2.49
N ILE A 400 5.23 -19.48 -2.56
CA ILE A 400 4.23 -19.98 -1.61
C ILE A 400 4.19 -21.52 -1.64
N GLU A 401 4.28 -22.11 -2.83
CA GLU A 401 4.33 -23.57 -3.01
C GLU A 401 5.55 -24.25 -2.38
N ASP A 402 6.61 -23.48 -2.17
CA ASP A 402 7.85 -23.88 -1.53
C ASP A 402 7.90 -23.52 -0.04
N GLY A 403 6.77 -23.09 0.55
CA GLY A 403 6.62 -22.79 1.98
C GLY A 403 6.88 -21.32 2.34
N GLY A 404 6.99 -20.45 1.34
CA GLY A 404 7.27 -19.03 1.51
C GLY A 404 6.04 -18.13 1.60
N ILE A 405 6.30 -16.81 1.59
CA ILE A 405 5.26 -15.76 1.58
C ILE A 405 4.97 -15.25 0.16
N GLY A 406 5.93 -15.40 -0.77
CA GLY A 406 5.75 -15.11 -2.19
C GLY A 406 6.23 -13.73 -2.65
N PHE A 407 7.01 -12.99 -1.85
CA PHE A 407 7.62 -11.74 -2.33
C PHE A 407 8.75 -12.00 -3.33
N ASP A 408 8.98 -11.10 -4.28
CA ASP A 408 10.14 -11.20 -5.18
C ASP A 408 11.44 -10.76 -4.51
N TYR A 409 11.39 -9.68 -3.73
CA TYR A 409 12.54 -9.05 -3.09
C TYR A 409 12.22 -8.62 -1.66
N ARG A 410 13.27 -8.47 -0.85
CA ARG A 410 13.21 -7.73 0.43
C ARG A 410 14.19 -6.56 0.44
N LEU A 411 13.95 -5.58 1.30
CA LEU A 411 14.91 -4.50 1.56
C LEU A 411 16.08 -4.95 2.45
N GLY A 412 17.29 -4.53 2.12
CA GLY A 412 18.50 -4.74 2.91
C GLY A 412 18.65 -3.72 4.05
N MET A 413 17.66 -3.65 4.94
CA MET A 413 17.49 -2.53 5.88
C MET A 413 18.63 -2.34 6.89
N GLY A 414 19.43 -3.36 7.17
CA GLY A 414 20.60 -3.24 8.06
C GLY A 414 21.82 -2.57 7.43
N ILE A 415 21.88 -2.47 6.09
CA ILE A 415 23.04 -1.89 5.37
C ILE A 415 23.17 -0.38 5.64
N PRO A 416 22.08 0.42 5.57
CA PRO A 416 22.16 1.84 5.91
C PRO A 416 22.58 2.11 7.37
N ASP A 417 22.06 1.35 8.33
CA ASP A 417 22.41 1.50 9.75
C ASP A 417 23.89 1.22 9.99
N PHE A 418 24.43 0.21 9.30
CA PHE A 418 25.85 -0.09 9.32
C PHE A 418 26.71 1.10 8.85
N TRP A 419 26.37 1.71 7.71
CA TRP A 419 27.10 2.88 7.21
C TRP A 419 27.00 4.08 8.14
N ILE A 420 25.82 4.33 8.71
CA ILE A 420 25.64 5.39 9.71
C ILE A 420 26.55 5.17 10.91
N LYS A 421 26.55 3.94 11.47
CA LYS A 421 27.38 3.61 12.63
C LYS A 421 28.86 3.84 12.32
N TYR A 422 29.34 3.38 11.17
CA TYR A 422 30.74 3.55 10.74
C TYR A 422 31.12 5.03 10.59
N LEU A 423 30.28 5.82 9.92
CA LEU A 423 30.52 7.26 9.70
C LEU A 423 30.40 8.10 10.98
N LYS A 424 29.70 7.59 12.01
CA LYS A 424 29.43 8.32 13.25
C LYS A 424 30.40 7.97 14.38
N GLU A 425 30.79 6.70 14.48
CA GLU A 425 31.44 6.15 15.68
C GLU A 425 32.90 5.76 15.44
N TYR A 426 33.34 5.61 14.18
CA TYR A 426 34.67 5.11 13.85
C TYR A 426 35.46 6.13 13.02
N GLN A 427 36.76 6.20 13.28
CA GLN A 427 37.72 6.85 12.37
C GLN A 427 38.04 5.91 11.21
N ASP A 428 38.35 6.46 10.04
CA ASP A 428 38.62 5.72 8.81
C ASP A 428 39.66 4.60 8.98
N GLU A 429 40.74 4.86 9.73
CA GLU A 429 41.78 3.87 10.01
C GLU A 429 41.33 2.66 10.86
N ASN A 430 40.17 2.76 11.50
CA ASN A 430 39.57 1.72 12.33
C ASN A 430 38.44 0.95 11.62
N TRP A 431 38.19 1.22 10.34
CA TRP A 431 37.17 0.50 9.59
C TRP A 431 37.58 -0.96 9.35
N ASP A 432 36.76 -1.90 9.81
CA ASP A 432 36.99 -3.33 9.61
C ASP A 432 36.44 -3.77 8.24
N ILE A 433 37.36 -3.99 7.29
CA ILE A 433 37.01 -4.45 5.94
C ILE A 433 36.31 -5.82 5.96
N HIS A 434 36.61 -6.68 6.94
CA HIS A 434 35.91 -7.96 7.07
C HIS A 434 34.47 -7.78 7.54
N GLU A 435 34.21 -6.85 8.46
CA GLU A 435 32.84 -6.51 8.88
C GLU A 435 32.05 -5.90 7.72
N ILE A 436 32.64 -4.97 6.94
CA ILE A 436 32.03 -4.43 5.72
C ILE A 436 31.66 -5.55 4.75
N TRP A 437 32.60 -6.46 4.47
CA TRP A 437 32.35 -7.59 3.59
C TRP A 437 31.24 -8.50 4.14
N GLN A 438 31.24 -8.77 5.44
CA GLN A 438 30.23 -9.59 6.09
C GLN A 438 28.84 -8.96 5.96
N VAL A 439 28.63 -7.72 6.40
CA VAL A 439 27.32 -7.06 6.37
C VAL A 439 26.77 -6.95 4.95
N LEU A 440 27.62 -6.63 3.96
CA LEU A 440 27.21 -6.55 2.56
C LEU A 440 26.90 -7.92 1.92
N ASN A 441 27.23 -9.03 2.57
CA ASN A 441 27.02 -10.39 2.06
C ASN A 441 26.22 -11.30 3.02
N ASP A 442 25.78 -10.82 4.18
CA ASP A 442 25.07 -11.60 5.20
C ASP A 442 23.62 -11.86 4.81
N ARG A 443 23.45 -12.71 3.79
CA ARG A 443 22.17 -13.20 3.29
C ARG A 443 22.36 -14.53 2.56
N LEU A 444 21.30 -15.31 2.48
CA LEU A 444 21.31 -16.56 1.71
C LEU A 444 21.37 -16.25 0.20
N PRO A 445 22.09 -17.04 -0.62
CA PRO A 445 22.29 -16.74 -2.05
C PRO A 445 21.02 -16.62 -2.90
N HIS A 446 19.93 -17.28 -2.48
CA HIS A 446 18.64 -17.29 -3.19
C HIS A 446 17.67 -16.20 -2.69
N VAL A 447 17.98 -15.52 -1.58
CA VAL A 447 17.19 -14.41 -1.07
C VAL A 447 17.55 -13.17 -1.86
N LYS A 448 16.63 -12.71 -2.70
CA LYS A 448 16.84 -11.50 -3.50
C LYS A 448 16.63 -10.28 -2.60
N THR A 449 17.63 -9.40 -2.58
CA THR A 449 17.64 -8.22 -1.71
C THR A 449 17.91 -6.97 -2.53
N ILE A 450 17.09 -5.93 -2.33
CA ILE A 450 17.39 -4.58 -2.80
C ILE A 450 18.28 -3.92 -1.73
N CYS A 451 19.52 -3.65 -2.11
CA CYS A 451 20.49 -2.99 -1.24
C CYS A 451 20.53 -1.48 -1.54
N TYR A 452 20.67 -0.69 -0.49
CA TYR A 452 20.82 0.77 -0.54
C TYR A 452 21.74 1.20 0.60
N ALA A 453 22.50 2.27 0.38
CA ALA A 453 23.49 2.76 1.35
C ALA A 453 22.87 3.74 2.36
N GLU A 454 21.85 4.48 1.93
CA GLU A 454 21.08 5.41 2.74
C GLU A 454 19.62 5.41 2.30
N SER A 455 18.70 5.87 3.15
CA SER A 455 17.25 5.86 2.88
C SER A 455 16.55 7.17 3.23
N HIS A 456 15.28 7.27 2.83
CA HIS A 456 14.41 8.36 3.23
C HIS A 456 14.19 8.42 4.76
N ASP A 457 14.18 7.29 5.48
CA ASP A 457 14.07 7.29 6.95
C ASP A 457 15.19 8.11 7.59
N GLN A 458 16.42 7.90 7.12
CA GLN A 458 17.60 8.62 7.60
C GLN A 458 17.55 10.10 7.19
N ALA A 459 17.00 10.40 6.01
CA ALA A 459 16.81 11.78 5.58
C ALA A 459 15.71 12.52 6.37
N LEU A 460 14.75 11.81 6.98
CA LEU A 460 13.56 12.40 7.62
C LEU A 460 13.62 12.44 9.14
N VAL A 461 14.14 11.40 9.82
CA VAL A 461 14.10 11.26 11.29
C VAL A 461 15.19 12.09 11.99
N GLY A 462 15.56 13.22 11.41
CA GLY A 462 16.57 14.13 11.96
C GLY A 462 18.00 13.61 11.86
N ASP A 463 18.25 12.62 11.00
CA ASP A 463 19.59 12.20 10.67
C ASP A 463 20.16 12.99 9.46
N LYS A 464 21.42 12.73 9.12
CA LYS A 464 22.17 13.36 8.03
C LYS A 464 22.36 12.34 6.91
N THR A 465 22.21 12.79 5.68
CA THR A 465 22.65 12.04 4.48
C THR A 465 24.12 11.66 4.59
N ILE A 466 24.55 10.59 3.92
CA ILE A 466 25.96 10.17 3.88
C ILE A 466 26.86 11.34 3.43
N ALA A 467 26.44 12.06 2.39
CA ALA A 467 27.16 13.24 1.90
C ALA A 467 27.35 14.31 2.99
N PHE A 468 26.29 14.61 3.76
CA PHE A 468 26.37 15.61 4.82
C PHE A 468 27.09 15.10 6.07
N ARG A 469 27.16 13.79 6.29
CA ARG A 469 28.04 13.19 7.31
C ARG A 469 29.53 13.31 6.94
N LEU A 470 29.87 13.13 5.66
CA LEU A 470 31.24 13.19 5.16
C LEU A 470 31.78 14.63 5.06
N MET A 471 30.95 15.56 4.60
CA MET A 471 31.39 16.93 4.27
C MET A 471 30.91 17.98 5.27
N ASP A 472 29.83 17.70 6.01
CA ASP A 472 29.18 18.65 6.93
C ASP A 472 29.02 20.04 6.29
N LYS A 473 29.29 21.12 7.05
CA LYS A 473 29.18 22.50 6.58
C LYS A 473 30.09 22.84 5.39
N GLU A 474 31.15 22.08 5.13
CA GLU A 474 32.08 22.37 4.03
C GLU A 474 31.40 22.19 2.66
N MET A 475 30.34 21.37 2.60
CA MET A 475 29.48 21.22 1.42
C MET A 475 28.93 22.57 0.92
N TYR A 476 28.66 23.52 1.80
CA TYR A 476 28.10 24.84 1.42
C TYR A 476 29.13 25.78 0.79
N TRP A 477 30.42 25.57 1.04
CA TRP A 477 31.47 26.54 0.69
C TRP A 477 32.45 26.01 -0.36
N HIS A 478 32.49 24.69 -0.57
CA HIS A 478 33.55 24.05 -1.36
C HIS A 478 33.05 23.11 -2.47
N MET A 479 31.74 23.08 -2.78
CA MET A 479 31.16 22.34 -3.91
C MET A 479 31.16 23.19 -5.20
N GLN A 480 32.35 23.39 -5.79
CA GLN A 480 32.52 24.11 -7.07
C GLN A 480 32.48 23.20 -8.29
#